data_AF-A0AAV1M355-F1
#
_entry.id   AF-A0AAV1M355-F1
#
_cell.length_a   1.000
_cell.length_b   1.000
_cell.length_c   1.000
_cell.angle_alpha   90.00
_cell.angle_beta   90.00
_cell.angle_gamma   90.00
#
_symmetry.space_group_name_H-M   'P 1'
#
loop_
_entity.id
_entity.type
_entity.pdbx_description
1 polymer ?
#
loop_
_entity_poly.entity_id
_entity_poly.type
_entity_poly.pdbx_seq_one_letter_code
_entity_poly.pdbx_strand_id
1 'polypeptide(L)'
;MCSLKGQTRGVDILNVLLDECSKTDLDLSKLSGVATDGALSMIGVNSGLITLLKKHLQEKNINAEDLMHFHCIIHQEALCSKKIEFQNVMKVVVSTVNFIKSRGLNHRQFKQFLDDIESENGDLLYYTEVRWLSRGLTLERFLNLIEEIGIFLAEKQRDVPELQNPDWLCNLAFYLIRVLQIISMS
;
A
#
# COMPACT_ATOMS: atom_id res chain seq x y z
N MET A 1 20.41 -11.90 -1.65
CA MET A 1 19.29 -12.42 -2.46
C MET A 1 19.73 -13.77 -3.02
N CYS A 2 19.09 -14.87 -2.62
CA CYS A 2 19.43 -16.21 -3.11
C CYS A 2 18.50 -16.60 -4.25
N SER A 3 19.04 -17.27 -5.28
CA SER A 3 18.31 -17.65 -6.49
C SER A 3 17.95 -19.13 -6.46
N LEU A 4 16.68 -19.45 -6.74
CA LEU A 4 16.23 -20.83 -6.92
C LEU A 4 16.72 -21.34 -8.28
N LYS A 5 17.37 -22.50 -8.29
CA LYS A 5 17.84 -23.15 -9.52
C LYS A 5 16.90 -24.30 -9.86
N GLY A 6 16.13 -24.17 -10.95
CA GLY A 6 15.22 -25.20 -11.43
C GLY A 6 13.77 -25.00 -10.99
N GLN A 7 13.28 -25.86 -10.10
CA GLN A 7 11.86 -25.88 -9.67
C GLN A 7 11.62 -24.94 -8.48
N THR A 8 10.35 -24.55 -8.31
CA THR A 8 9.89 -23.60 -7.28
C THR A 8 8.85 -24.20 -6.34
N ARG A 9 8.92 -25.51 -6.07
CA ARG A 9 8.01 -26.17 -5.12
C ARG A 9 8.42 -25.80 -3.68
N GLY A 10 7.50 -25.95 -2.72
CA GLY A 10 7.79 -25.59 -1.32
C GLY A 10 9.02 -26.30 -0.74
N VAL A 11 9.27 -27.55 -1.15
CA VAL A 11 10.48 -28.30 -0.74
C VAL A 11 11.77 -27.71 -1.34
N ASP A 12 11.73 -27.25 -2.59
CA ASP A 12 12.90 -26.66 -3.24
C ASP A 12 13.25 -25.33 -2.55
N ILE A 13 12.22 -24.57 -2.18
CA ILE A 13 12.36 -23.29 -1.46
C ILE A 13 12.86 -23.52 -0.02
N LEU A 14 12.33 -24.53 0.69
CA LEU A 14 12.80 -24.87 2.03
C LEU A 14 14.28 -25.27 2.02
N ASN A 15 14.70 -26.10 1.07
CA ASN A 15 16.10 -26.53 0.98
C ASN A 15 17.05 -25.34 0.79
N VAL A 16 16.68 -24.39 -0.07
CA VAL A 16 17.47 -23.17 -0.27
C VAL A 16 17.44 -22.29 0.99
N LEU A 17 16.31 -22.15 1.67
CA LEU A 17 16.21 -21.43 2.94
C LEU A 17 17.18 -22.00 3.99
N LEU A 18 17.15 -23.32 4.20
CA LEU A 18 17.98 -23.99 5.21
C LEU A 18 19.48 -23.91 4.87
N ASP A 19 19.83 -24.05 3.59
CA ASP A 19 21.21 -23.90 3.11
C ASP A 19 21.71 -22.48 3.34
N GLU A 20 20.91 -21.46 3.04
CA GLU A 20 21.27 -20.06 3.30
C GLU A 20 21.38 -19.77 4.80
N CYS A 21 20.43 -20.22 5.63
CA CYS A 21 20.51 -20.05 7.08
C CYS A 21 21.81 -20.65 7.64
N SER A 22 22.22 -21.82 7.14
CA SER A 22 23.47 -22.48 7.54
C SER A 22 24.70 -21.67 7.13
N LYS A 23 24.72 -21.08 5.93
CA LYS A 23 25.83 -20.24 5.46
C LYS A 23 25.95 -18.92 6.23
N THR A 24 24.83 -18.35 6.65
CA THR A 24 24.77 -17.08 7.36
C THR A 24 24.81 -17.22 8.88
N ASP A 25 24.93 -18.46 9.39
CA ASP A 25 24.86 -18.78 10.83
C ASP A 25 23.58 -18.23 11.50
N LEU A 26 22.47 -18.26 10.76
CA LEU A 26 21.17 -17.83 11.25
C LEU A 26 20.55 -18.92 12.10
N ASP A 27 20.39 -18.62 13.38
CA ASP A 27 19.71 -19.47 14.34
C ASP A 27 18.19 -19.47 14.10
N LEU A 28 17.69 -20.58 13.55
CA LEU A 28 16.27 -20.79 13.27
C LEU A 28 15.40 -20.75 14.54
N SER A 29 15.96 -20.94 15.75
CA SER A 29 15.19 -20.81 16.99
C SER A 29 14.73 -19.37 17.26
N LYS A 30 15.36 -18.39 16.61
CA LYS A 30 14.99 -16.96 16.69
C LYS A 30 14.02 -16.53 15.60
N LEU A 31 13.60 -17.45 14.73
CA LEU A 31 12.66 -17.14 13.65
C LEU A 31 11.26 -16.89 14.21
N SER A 32 10.83 -15.64 14.19
CA SER A 32 9.51 -15.22 14.69
C SER A 32 8.43 -15.16 13.61
N GLY A 33 8.81 -15.03 12.34
CA GLY A 33 7.82 -15.03 11.27
C GLY A 33 8.39 -15.08 9.85
N VAL A 34 7.50 -15.39 8.91
CA VAL A 34 7.79 -15.52 7.48
C VAL A 34 6.73 -14.79 6.67
N ALA A 35 7.18 -13.93 5.75
CA ALA A 35 6.31 -13.28 4.77
C ALA A 35 6.44 -13.97 3.41
N THR A 36 5.31 -14.37 2.81
CA THR A 36 5.28 -15.08 1.50
C THR A 36 4.30 -14.42 0.55
N ASP A 37 4.48 -14.56 -0.76
CA ASP A 37 3.53 -14.06 -1.77
C ASP A 37 2.17 -14.80 -1.78
N GLY A 38 2.02 -15.88 -1.01
CA GLY A 38 0.78 -16.65 -0.93
C GLY A 38 0.60 -17.64 -2.08
N ALA A 39 1.62 -17.86 -2.92
CA ALA A 39 1.58 -18.91 -3.94
C ALA A 39 1.39 -20.30 -3.31
N LEU A 40 0.79 -21.25 -4.03
CA LEU A 40 0.57 -22.61 -3.51
C LEU A 40 1.86 -23.31 -3.08
N SER A 41 2.99 -23.01 -3.70
CA SER A 41 4.30 -23.50 -3.28
C SER A 41 4.75 -22.94 -1.92
N MET A 42 4.21 -21.81 -1.48
CA MET A 42 4.50 -21.19 -0.19
C MET A 42 3.53 -21.64 0.90
N ILE A 43 2.22 -21.66 0.61
CA ILE A 43 1.15 -21.81 1.61
C ILE A 43 0.35 -23.12 1.49
N GLY A 44 0.68 -23.98 0.53
CA GLY A 44 -0.04 -25.24 0.31
C GLY A 44 -0.07 -26.13 1.55
N VAL A 45 -1.25 -26.64 1.90
CA VAL A 45 -1.51 -27.40 3.14
C VAL A 45 -0.54 -28.57 3.32
N ASN A 46 -0.21 -29.29 2.25
CA ASN A 46 0.62 -30.50 2.32
C ASN A 46 2.08 -30.30 1.92
N SER A 47 2.36 -29.33 1.05
CA SER A 47 3.65 -29.19 0.35
C SER A 47 4.14 -27.75 0.23
N GLY A 48 3.46 -26.80 0.87
CA GLY A 48 3.87 -25.42 0.95
C GLY A 48 5.08 -25.23 1.86
N LEU A 49 5.93 -24.25 1.55
CA LEU A 49 7.06 -23.84 2.37
C LEU A 49 6.70 -23.72 3.86
N ILE A 50 5.61 -23.03 4.19
CA ILE A 50 5.22 -22.78 5.59
C ILE A 50 4.91 -24.08 6.33
N THR A 51 4.15 -24.98 5.71
CA THR A 51 3.88 -26.31 6.27
C THR A 51 5.17 -27.09 6.50
N LEU A 52 6.03 -27.14 5.49
CA LEU A 52 7.28 -27.90 5.54
C LEU A 52 8.26 -27.32 6.57
N LEU A 53 8.33 -25.99 6.68
CA LEU A 53 9.16 -25.29 7.65
C LEU A 53 8.68 -25.54 9.09
N LYS A 54 7.36 -25.45 9.35
CA LYS A 54 6.80 -25.77 10.67
C LYS A 54 7.13 -27.20 11.09
N LYS A 55 6.99 -28.16 10.17
CA LYS A 55 7.38 -29.56 10.42
C LYS A 55 8.88 -29.68 10.74
N HIS A 56 9.74 -29.02 9.97
CA HIS A 56 11.18 -29.02 10.21
C HIS A 56 11.56 -28.44 11.59
N LEU A 57 10.92 -27.34 12.01
CA LEU A 57 11.14 -26.73 13.33
C LEU A 57 10.72 -27.67 14.46
N GLN A 58 9.58 -28.34 14.33
CA GLN A 58 9.12 -29.34 15.29
C GLN A 58 10.10 -30.52 15.41
N GLU A 59 10.62 -31.03 14.29
CA GLU A 59 11.65 -32.08 14.26
C GLU A 59 12.95 -31.65 14.98
N LYS A 60 13.20 -30.34 15.10
CA LYS A 60 14.34 -29.75 15.81
C LYS A 60 14.03 -29.36 17.26
N ASN A 61 12.85 -29.71 17.78
CA ASN A 61 12.36 -29.29 19.11
C ASN A 61 12.29 -27.75 19.27
N ILE A 62 12.04 -27.02 18.18
CA ILE A 62 11.78 -25.57 18.20
C ILE A 62 10.27 -25.36 18.18
N ASN A 63 9.76 -24.43 19.01
CA ASN A 63 8.34 -24.10 19.01
C ASN A 63 7.93 -23.49 17.65
N ALA A 64 7.12 -24.22 16.89
CA ALA A 64 6.61 -23.79 15.58
C ALA A 64 5.21 -23.16 15.65
N GLU A 65 4.55 -23.23 16.81
CA GLU A 65 3.19 -22.68 17.00
C GLU A 65 3.20 -21.16 16.98
N ASP A 66 4.26 -20.55 17.50
CA ASP A 66 4.43 -19.09 17.54
C ASP A 66 4.93 -18.50 16.21
N LEU A 67 5.21 -19.34 15.20
CA LEU A 67 5.70 -18.86 13.90
C LEU A 67 4.60 -18.09 13.17
N MET A 68 4.74 -16.77 13.13
CA MET A 68 3.82 -15.90 12.41
C MET A 68 4.00 -16.05 10.90
N HIS A 69 2.89 -16.19 10.18
CA HIS A 69 2.89 -16.23 8.73
C HIS A 69 2.12 -15.02 8.19
N PHE A 70 2.78 -14.25 7.33
CA PHE A 70 2.20 -13.07 6.70
C PHE A 70 2.14 -13.27 5.19
N HIS A 71 1.05 -12.81 4.57
CA HIS A 71 1.04 -12.61 3.14
C HIS A 71 1.80 -11.31 2.84
N CYS A 72 2.66 -11.32 1.83
CA CYS A 72 3.43 -10.15 1.44
C CYS A 72 2.46 -9.06 1.01
N ILE A 73 2.40 -7.97 1.79
CA ILE A 73 1.49 -6.85 1.54
C ILE A 73 1.72 -6.24 0.16
N ILE A 74 2.97 -6.24 -0.32
CA ILE A 74 3.34 -5.75 -1.66
C ILE A 74 2.71 -6.63 -2.75
N HIS A 75 2.65 -7.95 -2.56
CA HIS A 75 1.99 -8.84 -3.52
C HIS A 75 0.47 -8.66 -3.51
N GLN A 76 -0.12 -8.55 -2.32
CA GLN A 76 -1.56 -8.28 -2.19
C GLN A 76 -1.94 -6.95 -2.81
N GLU A 77 -1.15 -5.91 -2.57
CA GLU A 77 -1.33 -4.61 -3.21
C GLU A 77 -1.24 -4.72 -4.72
N ALA A 78 -0.22 -5.37 -5.27
CA ALA A 78 -0.06 -5.58 -6.70
C ALA A 78 -1.28 -6.31 -7.31
N LEU A 79 -1.83 -7.31 -6.62
CA LEU A 79 -3.04 -8.03 -7.04
C LEU A 79 -4.30 -7.17 -6.95
N CYS A 80 -4.53 -6.49 -5.83
CA CYS A 80 -5.67 -5.59 -5.63
C CYS A 80 -5.66 -4.46 -6.67
N SER A 81 -4.48 -3.95 -6.99
CA SER A 81 -4.30 -2.89 -7.97
C SER A 81 -4.74 -3.25 -9.39
N LYS A 82 -4.82 -4.54 -9.74
CA LYS A 82 -5.38 -5.00 -11.02
C LYS A 82 -6.90 -4.90 -11.07
N LYS A 83 -7.55 -4.79 -9.90
CA LYS A 83 -9.01 -4.66 -9.76
C LYS A 83 -9.46 -3.24 -9.41
N ILE A 84 -8.55 -2.36 -8.98
CA ILE A 84 -8.88 -0.98 -8.61
C ILE A 84 -8.92 -0.09 -9.86
N GLU A 85 -10.01 0.65 -10.03
CA GLU A 85 -10.17 1.65 -11.10
C GLU A 85 -9.50 2.98 -10.72
N PHE A 86 -8.17 3.02 -10.69
CA PHE A 86 -7.40 4.22 -10.33
C PHE A 86 -7.71 5.44 -11.21
N GLN A 87 -8.20 5.22 -12.43
CA GLN A 87 -8.65 6.30 -13.32
C GLN A 87 -9.83 7.06 -12.71
N ASN A 88 -10.78 6.38 -12.05
CA ASN A 88 -11.91 7.03 -11.41
C ASN A 88 -11.47 7.85 -10.20
N VAL A 89 -10.57 7.30 -9.38
CA VAL A 89 -9.97 8.03 -8.25
C VAL A 89 -9.30 9.32 -8.74
N MET A 90 -8.44 9.21 -9.75
CA MET A 90 -7.73 10.37 -10.28
C MET A 90 -8.64 11.39 -10.94
N LYS A 91 -9.69 10.95 -11.66
CA LYS A 91 -10.66 11.85 -12.27
C LYS A 91 -11.34 12.73 -11.23
N VAL A 92 -11.75 12.16 -10.09
CA VAL A 92 -12.38 12.90 -8.99
C VAL A 92 -11.39 13.85 -8.34
N VAL A 93 -10.20 13.36 -7.95
CA VAL A 93 -9.14 14.19 -7.34
C VAL A 93 -8.80 15.39 -8.22
N VAL A 94 -8.54 15.17 -9.50
CA VAL A 94 -8.17 16.22 -10.45
C VAL A 94 -9.32 17.21 -10.66
N SER A 95 -10.55 16.72 -10.83
CA SER A 95 -11.74 17.58 -10.98
C SER A 95 -11.99 18.46 -9.75
N THR A 96 -11.77 17.92 -8.56
CA THR A 96 -11.93 18.64 -7.30
C THR A 96 -10.82 19.68 -7.12
N VAL A 97 -9.56 19.30 -7.28
CA VAL A 97 -8.41 20.21 -7.22
C VAL A 97 -8.56 21.34 -8.25
N ASN A 98 -8.93 21.02 -9.49
CA ASN A 98 -9.12 22.03 -10.53
C ASN A 98 -10.24 23.00 -10.19
N PHE A 99 -11.37 22.56 -9.64
CA PHE A 99 -12.45 23.47 -9.27
C PHE A 99 -12.06 24.44 -8.16
N ILE A 100 -11.30 23.96 -7.17
CA ILE A 100 -10.82 24.79 -6.06
C ILE A 100 -9.75 25.77 -6.58
N LYS A 101 -8.76 25.28 -7.32
CA LYS A 101 -7.58 26.09 -7.68
C LYS A 101 -7.73 26.93 -8.95
N SER A 102 -8.48 26.49 -9.96
CA SER A 102 -8.56 27.21 -11.26
C SER A 102 -9.26 28.56 -11.17
N ARG A 103 -10.16 28.73 -10.19
CA ARG A 103 -10.86 30.00 -9.96
C ARG A 103 -10.17 30.75 -8.83
N GLY A 104 -9.58 31.90 -9.13
CA GLY A 104 -8.81 32.68 -8.13
C GLY A 104 -9.62 33.11 -6.90
N LEU A 105 -10.94 33.23 -6.99
CA LEU A 105 -11.78 33.44 -5.81
C LEU A 105 -11.89 32.18 -4.95
N ASN A 106 -12.19 31.02 -5.55
CA ASN A 106 -12.29 29.76 -4.83
C ASN A 106 -10.97 29.42 -4.14
N HIS A 107 -9.85 29.58 -4.85
CA HIS A 107 -8.54 29.27 -4.30
C HIS A 107 -8.22 30.13 -3.07
N ARG A 108 -8.46 31.44 -3.15
CA ARG A 108 -8.25 32.36 -2.01
C ARG A 108 -9.17 32.03 -0.84
N GLN A 109 -10.44 31.72 -1.10
CA GLN A 109 -11.39 31.36 -0.05
C GLN A 109 -11.03 30.04 0.63
N PHE A 110 -10.64 29.03 -0.15
CA PHE A 110 -10.21 27.75 0.41
C PHE A 110 -8.92 27.91 1.22
N LYS A 111 -7.96 28.68 0.72
CA LYS A 111 -6.73 28.97 1.45
C LYS A 111 -7.01 29.70 2.77
N GLN A 112 -7.86 30.73 2.74
CA GLN A 112 -8.26 31.44 3.95
C GLN A 112 -8.93 30.50 4.95
N PHE A 113 -9.82 29.62 4.48
CA PHE A 113 -10.46 28.63 5.33
C PHE A 113 -9.45 27.70 6.02
N LEU A 114 -8.43 27.22 5.28
CA LEU A 114 -7.35 26.41 5.85
C LEU A 114 -6.51 27.18 6.88
N ASP A 115 -6.23 28.46 6.61
CA ASP A 115 -5.51 29.33 7.54
C ASP A 115 -6.33 29.57 8.82
N ASP A 116 -7.65 29.75 8.72
CA ASP A 116 -8.56 30.02 9.84
C ASP A 116 -8.68 28.84 10.82
N ILE A 117 -8.51 27.61 10.32
CA ILE A 117 -8.54 26.38 11.13
C ILE A 117 -7.13 25.91 11.53
N GLU A 118 -6.09 26.70 11.21
CA GLU A 118 -4.68 26.36 11.45
C GLU A 118 -4.28 25.00 10.87
N SER A 119 -4.78 24.66 9.68
CA SER A 119 -4.48 23.37 9.04
C SER A 119 -2.97 23.23 8.77
N GLU A 120 -2.42 22.04 9.05
CA GLU A 120 -1.02 21.72 8.74
C GLU A 120 -0.70 21.89 7.24
N ASN A 121 -1.70 21.66 6.38
CA ASN A 121 -1.58 21.82 4.94
C ASN A 121 -2.22 23.14 4.49
N GLY A 122 -1.40 24.19 4.29
CA GLY A 122 -1.91 25.53 3.93
C GLY A 122 -2.41 25.73 2.48
N ASP A 123 -2.32 24.73 1.58
CA ASP A 123 -2.93 24.79 0.23
C ASP A 123 -2.86 23.43 -0.49
N LEU A 124 -3.81 23.14 -1.37
CA LEU A 124 -3.76 22.00 -2.28
C LEU A 124 -2.64 22.12 -3.32
N LEU A 125 -2.10 21.00 -3.77
CA LEU A 125 -1.13 20.97 -4.88
C LEU A 125 -1.86 20.83 -6.21
N TYR A 126 -1.34 21.48 -7.27
CA TYR A 126 -1.81 21.21 -8.63
C TYR A 126 -1.35 19.82 -9.05
N TYR A 127 -2.29 19.05 -9.60
CA TYR A 127 -1.95 17.80 -10.25
C TYR A 127 -1.16 18.08 -11.55
N THR A 128 -0.04 17.38 -11.71
CA THR A 128 0.70 17.34 -12.99
C THR A 128 0.95 15.88 -13.36
N GLU A 129 0.59 15.50 -14.60
CA GLU A 129 0.70 14.10 -15.07
C GLU A 129 2.14 13.61 -15.21
N VAL A 130 3.08 14.54 -15.36
CA VAL A 130 4.43 14.27 -15.90
C VAL A 130 5.39 13.70 -14.86
N ARG A 131 5.05 13.69 -13.57
CA ARG A 131 5.93 13.17 -12.49
C ARG A 131 5.15 12.35 -11.46
N TRP A 132 5.62 11.15 -11.16
CA TRP A 132 5.02 10.29 -10.13
C TRP A 132 5.16 10.89 -8.72
N LEU A 133 6.24 11.64 -8.48
CA LEU A 133 6.47 12.34 -7.20
C LEU A 133 5.41 13.42 -6.94
N SER A 134 5.07 14.24 -7.96
CA SER A 134 4.01 15.24 -7.82
C SER A 134 2.64 14.60 -7.65
N ARG A 135 2.41 13.43 -8.28
CA ARG A 135 1.20 12.65 -8.10
C ARG A 135 1.05 12.16 -6.66
N GLY A 136 2.11 11.58 -6.08
CA GLY A 136 2.12 11.12 -4.68
C GLY A 136 1.80 12.24 -3.71
N LEU A 137 2.51 13.37 -3.81
CA LEU A 137 2.29 14.54 -2.96
C LEU A 137 0.88 15.14 -3.11
N THR A 138 0.33 15.16 -4.34
CA THR A 138 -1.04 15.65 -4.56
C THR A 138 -2.06 14.75 -3.89
N LEU A 139 -1.91 13.43 -4.00
CA LEU A 139 -2.80 12.45 -3.38
C LEU A 139 -2.72 12.50 -1.86
N GLU A 140 -1.50 12.58 -1.31
CA GLU A 140 -1.26 12.70 0.13
C GLU A 140 -1.96 13.94 0.68
N ARG A 141 -1.73 15.10 0.05
CA ARG A 141 -2.35 16.33 0.52
C ARG A 141 -3.86 16.35 0.33
N PHE A 142 -4.37 15.75 -0.74
CA PHE A 142 -5.81 15.63 -0.96
C PHE A 142 -6.46 14.76 0.11
N LEU A 143 -5.83 13.64 0.48
CA LEU A 143 -6.31 12.73 1.52
C LEU A 143 -6.29 13.42 2.90
N ASN A 144 -5.22 14.15 3.22
CA ASN A 144 -5.09 14.87 4.49
C ASN A 144 -6.09 16.02 4.64
N LEU A 145 -6.61 16.55 3.54
CA LEU A 145 -7.57 17.67 3.52
C LEU A 145 -8.99 17.22 3.17
N ILE A 146 -9.31 15.93 3.26
CA ILE A 146 -10.54 15.39 2.67
C ILE A 146 -11.80 15.95 3.34
N GLU A 147 -11.74 16.22 4.64
CA GLU A 147 -12.84 16.80 5.41
C GLU A 147 -13.03 18.28 5.05
N GLU A 148 -11.94 19.04 5.02
CA GLU A 148 -11.91 20.45 4.63
C GLU A 148 -12.40 20.67 3.19
N ILE A 149 -11.98 19.80 2.28
CA ILE A 149 -12.45 19.78 0.90
C ILE A 149 -13.96 19.51 0.88
N GLY A 150 -14.44 18.54 1.67
CA GLY A 150 -15.86 18.21 1.77
C GLY A 150 -16.70 19.41 2.24
N ILE A 151 -16.28 20.08 3.30
CA ILE A 151 -16.93 21.27 3.85
C ILE A 151 -16.97 22.39 2.80
N PHE A 152 -15.83 22.70 2.19
CA PHE A 152 -15.74 23.77 1.20
C PHE A 152 -16.60 23.50 -0.03
N LEU A 153 -16.65 22.25 -0.52
CA LEU A 153 -17.48 21.87 -1.65
C LEU A 153 -18.98 22.01 -1.35
N ALA A 154 -19.40 21.64 -0.13
CA ALA A 154 -20.77 21.80 0.32
C ALA A 154 -21.19 23.29 0.35
N GLU A 155 -20.34 24.18 0.85
CA GLU A 155 -20.56 25.63 0.80
C GLU A 155 -20.68 26.17 -0.64
N LYS A 156 -19.93 25.58 -1.58
CA LYS A 156 -20.00 25.90 -3.01
C LYS A 156 -21.15 25.20 -3.74
N GLN A 157 -22.02 24.49 -3.02
CA GLN A 157 -23.13 23.71 -3.58
C GLN A 157 -22.65 22.74 -4.68
N ARG A 158 -21.45 22.18 -4.50
CA ARG A 158 -20.86 21.20 -5.40
C ARG A 158 -20.86 19.84 -4.73
N ASP A 159 -21.70 18.95 -5.24
CA ASP A 159 -21.76 17.58 -4.75
C ASP A 159 -20.63 16.72 -5.35
N VAL A 160 -19.95 15.96 -4.49
CA VAL A 160 -18.91 14.99 -4.83
C VAL A 160 -19.10 13.78 -3.91
N PRO A 161 -20.05 12.88 -4.23
CA PRO A 161 -20.46 11.79 -3.35
C PRO A 161 -19.33 10.81 -3.04
N GLU A 162 -18.31 10.75 -3.90
CA GLU A 162 -17.13 9.90 -3.71
C GLU A 162 -16.37 10.22 -2.41
N LEU A 163 -16.39 11.48 -1.96
CA LEU A 163 -15.74 11.89 -0.71
C LEU A 163 -16.42 11.32 0.54
N GLN A 164 -17.67 10.84 0.41
CA GLN A 164 -18.44 10.21 1.47
C GLN A 164 -18.52 8.69 1.31
N ASN A 165 -17.95 8.13 0.24
CA ASN A 165 -18.00 6.71 -0.06
C ASN A 165 -16.78 5.98 0.54
N PRO A 166 -16.96 5.10 1.55
CA PRO A 166 -15.86 4.39 2.19
C PRO A 166 -15.01 3.54 1.22
N ASP A 167 -15.63 2.91 0.22
CA ASP A 167 -14.92 2.10 -0.76
C ASP A 167 -14.04 2.98 -1.66
N TRP A 168 -14.53 4.16 -2.03
CA TRP A 168 -13.74 5.11 -2.81
C TRP A 168 -12.57 5.68 -1.99
N LEU A 169 -12.80 6.01 -0.72
CA LEU A 169 -11.76 6.46 0.21
C LEU A 169 -10.68 5.38 0.41
N CYS A 170 -11.07 4.11 0.53
CA CYS A 170 -10.14 3.00 0.55
C CYS A 170 -9.30 2.96 -0.74
N ASN A 171 -9.93 3.06 -1.91
CA ASN A 171 -9.22 3.07 -3.19
C ASN A 171 -8.25 4.24 -3.34
N LEU A 172 -8.61 5.42 -2.82
CA LEU A 172 -7.72 6.59 -2.76
C LEU A 172 -6.49 6.32 -1.89
N ALA A 173 -6.69 5.79 -0.67
CA ALA A 173 -5.60 5.45 0.25
C ALA A 173 -4.69 4.35 -0.34
N PHE A 174 -5.27 3.29 -0.92
CA PHE A 174 -4.51 2.25 -1.62
C PHE A 174 -3.69 2.82 -2.78
N TYR A 175 -4.24 3.77 -3.53
CA TYR A 175 -3.51 4.37 -4.62
C TYR A 175 -2.33 5.22 -4.15
N LEU A 176 -2.51 5.98 -3.06
CA LEU A 176 -1.43 6.74 -2.44
C LEU A 176 -0.28 5.82 -2.00
N ILE A 177 -0.60 4.76 -1.25
CA ILE A 177 0.39 3.77 -0.79
C ILE A 177 1.18 3.21 -1.98
N ARG A 178 0.48 2.86 -3.06
CA ARG A 178 1.12 2.36 -4.28
C ARG A 178 2.08 3.36 -4.91
N VAL A 179 1.66 4.62 -5.03
CA VAL A 179 2.52 5.65 -5.59
C VAL A 179 3.75 5.80 -4.71
N LEU A 180 3.60 5.86 -3.38
CA LEU A 180 4.70 5.99 -2.41
C LEU A 180 5.68 4.81 -2.44
N GLN A 181 5.21 3.58 -2.66
CA GLN A 181 6.11 2.42 -2.82
C GLN A 181 6.94 2.48 -4.09
N ILE A 182 6.39 2.98 -5.20
CA ILE A 182 7.16 3.19 -6.43
C ILE A 182 8.28 4.22 -6.16
N ILE A 183 7.99 5.27 -5.37
CA ILE A 183 8.97 6.29 -4.99
C ILE A 183 10.12 5.68 -4.18
N SER A 184 9.83 4.86 -3.19
CA SER A 184 10.86 4.31 -2.29
C SER A 184 11.75 3.26 -2.94
N MET A 185 11.33 2.71 -4.09
CA MET A 185 12.11 1.76 -4.90
C MET A 185 12.90 2.42 -6.04
N SER A 186 12.76 3.74 -6.24
CA SER A 186 13.43 4.54 -7.28
C SER A 186 14.71 5.20 -6.77
#